data_AF-A0A0G3XHR5-F1
#
_entry.id   AF-A0A0G3XHR5-F1
#
_cell.length_a   1.000
_cell.length_b   1.000
_cell.length_c   1.000
_cell.angle_alpha   90.00
_cell.angle_beta   90.00
_cell.angle_gamma   90.00
#
_symmetry.space_group_name_H-M   'P 1'
#
loop_
_entity.id
_entity.type
_entity.pdbx_description
1 polymer ?
#
loop_
_entity_poly.entity_id
_entity_poly.type
_entity_poly.pdbx_seq_one_letter_code
_entity_poly.pdbx_strand_id
1 'polypeptide(L)' 'MNLIALRKASRLSLAVGSVAIIAGALMMYFDWVDLGDGVMITGLAMLIIGALALSKTPTGDKDAG' A
#
# COMPACT_ATOMS: atom_id res chain seq x y z
N MET A 1 9.89 -18.84 -8.62
CA MET A 1 9.06 -17.88 -7.85
C MET A 1 7.99 -17.31 -8.78
N ASN A 2 6.71 -17.47 -8.45
CA ASN A 2 5.60 -17.06 -9.32
C ASN A 2 5.50 -15.52 -9.42
N LEU A 3 5.88 -14.93 -10.56
CA LEU A 3 5.77 -13.49 -10.81
C LEU A 3 4.35 -12.93 -10.62
N ILE A 4 3.33 -13.76 -10.93
CA ILE A 4 1.91 -13.42 -10.76
C ILE A 4 1.56 -13.22 -9.28
N ALA A 5 2.09 -14.08 -8.40
CA ALA A 5 1.88 -13.95 -6.95
C ALA A 5 2.52 -12.68 -6.39
N LEU A 6 3.69 -12.30 -6.91
CA LEU A 6 4.40 -11.09 -6.49
C LEU A 6 3.65 -9.81 -6.91
N ARG A 7 3.07 -9.77 -8.12
CA ARG A 7 2.19 -8.67 -8.58
C ARG A 7 0.90 -8.56 -7.77
N LYS A 8 0.29 -9.69 -7.41
CA LYS A 8 -0.93 -9.70 -6.61
C LYS A 8 -0.65 -9.21 -5.18
N ALA A 9 0.47 -9.63 -4.60
CA ALA A 9 0.91 -9.18 -3.29
C ALA A 9 1.24 -7.68 -3.27
N SER A 10 1.87 -7.13 -4.31
CA SER A 10 2.18 -5.69 -4.38
C SER A 10 0.94 -4.82 -4.59
N ARG A 11 -0.05 -5.27 -5.38
CA ARG A 11 -1.35 -4.57 -5.46
C ARG A 11 -2.10 -4.60 -4.12
N LEU A 12 -2.02 -5.73 -3.40
CA LEU A 12 -2.67 -5.88 -2.11
C LEU A 12 -1.99 -5.00 -1.05
N SER A 13 -0.66 -4.89 -1.04
CA SER A 13 0.04 -3.97 -0.13
C SER A 13 -0.25 -2.51 -0.42
N LEU A 14 -0.39 -2.12 -1.70
CA LEU A 14 -0.82 -0.78 -2.09
C LEU A 14 -2.26 -0.49 -1.63
N ALA A 15 -3.16 -1.45 -1.79
CA ALA A 15 -4.55 -1.31 -1.34
C ALA A 15 -4.62 -1.18 0.19
N VAL A 16 -3.91 -2.04 0.94
CA VAL A 16 -3.86 -1.98 2.40
C VAL A 16 -3.22 -0.67 2.89
N GLY A 17 -2.12 -0.23 2.27
CA GLY A 17 -1.50 1.06 2.58
C GLY A 17 -2.45 2.23 2.36
N SER A 18 -3.23 2.21 1.28
CA SER A 18 -4.23 3.25 0.99
C SER A 18 -5.36 3.27 2.02
N VAL A 19 -5.86 2.09 2.42
CA VAL A 19 -6.88 1.97 3.47
C VAL A 19 -6.36 2.45 4.82
N ALA A 20 -5.09 2.14 5.16
CA ALA A 20 -4.47 2.60 6.39
C ALA A 20 -4.35 4.13 6.44
N ILE A 21 -4.00 4.78 5.32
CA ILE A 21 -3.95 6.25 5.25
C ILE A 21 -5.35 6.85 5.50
N ILE A 22 -6.38 6.30 4.86
CA ILE A 22 -7.76 6.75 5.04
C ILE A 22 -8.20 6.54 6.50
N ALA A 23 -7.92 5.38 7.09
CA ALA A 23 -8.25 5.08 8.48
C ALA A 23 -7.52 6.00 9.46
N GLY A 24 -6.24 6.31 9.22
CA GLY A 24 -5.47 7.26 10.02
C GLY A 24 -6.06 8.68 9.97
N ALA A 25 -6.43 9.16 8.77
CA ALA A 25 -7.11 10.44 8.61
C ALA A 25 -8.48 10.46 9.33
N LEU A 26 -9.20 9.35 9.31
CA LEU A 26 -10.49 9.22 10.00
C LEU A 26 -10.32 9.23 11.53
N MET A 27 -9.25 8.63 12.05
CA MET A 27 -8.93 8.70 13.49
C MET A 27 -8.57 10.11 13.93
N MET A 28 -7.80 10.86 13.13
CA MET A 28 -7.52 12.28 13.38
C MET A 28 -8.80 13.13 13.42
N TYR A 29 -9.80 12.80 12.59
CA TYR A 29 -11.10 13.48 12.60
C TYR A 29 -11.86 13.29 13.94
N PHE A 30 -11.67 12.15 14.62
CA PHE A 30 -12.26 11.88 15.94
C PHE A 30 -11.37 12.34 17.10
N ASP A 31 -10.46 13.29 16.87
CA ASP A 31 -9.53 13.87 17.86
C ASP A 31 -8.47 12.87 18.40
N TRP A 32 -8.31 11.71 17.74
CA TRP A 32 -7.28 10.73 18.09
C TRP A 32 -6.00 10.99 17.28
N VAL A 33 -5.44 12.19 17.45
CA VAL A 33 -4.37 12.72 16.59
C VAL A 33 -3.12 11.85 16.63
N ASP A 34 -2.63 11.47 17.82
CA ASP A 34 -1.39 10.69 17.98
C ASP A 34 -1.49 9.29 17.36
N LEU A 35 -2.63 8.61 17.58
CA LEU A 35 -2.88 7.30 16.98
C LEU A 35 -3.10 7.41 15.47
N GLY A 36 -3.84 8.41 15.03
CA GLY A 36 -4.11 8.67 13.61
C GLY A 36 -2.83 8.95 12.82
N ASP A 37 -1.92 9.75 13.38
CA ASP A 37 -0.62 10.06 12.77
C ASP A 37 0.23 8.80 12.62
N GLY A 38 0.33 7.99 13.68
CA GLY A 38 1.06 6.72 13.65
C GLY A 38 0.53 5.74 12.60
N VAL A 39 -0.80 5.62 12.49
CA VAL A 39 -1.46 4.78 11.47
C VAL A 39 -1.21 5.31 10.07
N MET A 40 -1.27 6.62 9.88
CA MET A 40 -1.07 7.26 8.58
C MET A 40 0.37 7.10 8.09
N ILE A 41 1.37 7.33 8.96
CA ILE A 41 2.79 7.14 8.66
C ILE A 41 3.07 5.68 8.29
N THR A 42 2.52 4.73 9.05
CA THR A 42 2.67 3.30 8.77
C THR A 42 2.05 2.92 7.43
N GLY A 43 0.86 3.45 7.11
CA GLY A 43 0.20 3.26 5.82
C GLY A 43 1.04 3.80 4.65
N LEU A 44 1.62 4.99 4.80
CA LEU A 44 2.52 5.61 3.83
C LEU A 44 3.78 4.78 3.60
N ALA A 45 4.41 4.30 4.68
CA ALA A 45 5.57 3.43 4.59
C ALA A 45 5.27 2.12 3.83
N MET A 46 4.13 1.47 4.13
CA MET A 46 3.68 0.29 3.39
C MET A 46 3.43 0.58 1.92
N LEU A 47 2.87 1.74 1.59
CA LEU A 47 2.59 2.15 0.22
C LEU A 47 3.89 2.38 -0.57
N ILE A 48 4.89 3.02 0.04
CA ILE A 48 6.23 3.21 -0.54
C ILE A 48 6.92 1.85 -0.77
N ILE A 49 6.89 0.95 0.21
CA ILE A 49 7.49 -0.39 0.09
C ILE A 49 6.78 -1.20 -0.99
N GLY A 50 5.44 -1.15 -1.05
CA GLY A 50 4.63 -1.80 -2.07
C GLY A 50 4.90 -1.26 -3.47
N ALA A 51 5.03 0.07 -3.62
CA ALA A 51 5.38 0.71 -4.88
C ALA A 51 6.80 0.35 -5.33
N LEU A 52 7.77 0.31 -4.42
CA LEU A 52 9.14 -0.15 -4.68
C LEU A 52 9.20 -1.63 -5.08
N ALA A 53 8.40 -2.47 -4.43
CA ALA A 53 8.30 -3.88 -4.80
C ALA A 53 7.66 -4.03 -6.19
N LEU A 54 6.63 -3.24 -6.49
CA LEU A 54 5.98 -3.23 -7.79
C LEU A 54 6.91 -2.72 -8.90
N SER A 55 7.70 -1.66 -8.65
CA SER A 55 8.63 -1.11 -9.64
C SER A 55 9.79 -2.06 -9.97
N LYS A 56 10.16 -2.94 -9.04
CA LYS A 56 11.13 -4.01 -9.26
C LYS A 56 10.53 -5.26 -9.91
N THR A 57 9.20 -5.37 -10.03
CA THR A 57 8.59 -6.43 -10.83
C THR A 57 8.63 -6.05 -12.31
N PRO A 58 9.10 -6.93 -13.22
CA PRO A 58 9.12 -6.63 -14.64
C PRO A 58 7.71 -6.27 -15.11
N THR A 59 7.52 -5.08 -15.66
CA THR A 59 6.36 -4.69 -16.47
C THR A 59 6.44 -5.43 -17.81
N GLY A 60 6.32 -6.77 -17.76
CA GLY A 60 5.98 -7.53 -18.95
C GLY A 60 4.56 -7.14 -19.35
N ASP A 61 4.47 -6.25 -20.33
CA ASP A 61 3.32 -5.99 -21.21
C ASP A 61 2.89 -7.30 -21.89
N LYS A 62 2.18 -8.14 -21.15
CA LYS A 62 1.43 -9.27 -21.71
C LYS A 62 0.05 -9.42 -21.04
N ASP A 63 -0.53 -8.31 -20.57
CA ASP A 63 -1.97 -8.23 -20.31
C ASP A 63 -2.71 -7.76 -21.59
N ALA A 64 -2.27 -8.27 -22.75
CA ALA A 64 -3.08 -8.39 -23.96
C ALA A 64 -3.34 -9.88 -24.17
N GLY A 65 -4.47 -10.37 -23.65
CA GLY A 65 -4.88 -11.78 -23.67
C GLY A 65 -5.88 -12.07 -22.57
#